data_AF-A0A3N0F082-F1
#
_entry.id   AF-A0A3N0F082-F1
#
_cell.length_a   1.000
_cell.length_b   1.000
_cell.length_c   1.000
_cell.angle_alpha   90.00
_cell.angle_beta   90.00
_cell.angle_gamma   90.00
#
_symmetry.space_group_name_H-M   'P 1'
#
loop_
_entity.id
_entity.type
_entity.pdbx_description
1 polymer ?
#
loop_
_entity_poly.entity_id
_entity_poly.type
_entity_poly.pdbx_seq_one_letter_code
_entity_poly.pdbx_strand_id
1 'polypeptide(L)'
;MTAFLFKRIDNAPLIVFRVLFGLLIFLESVGAIFTGWIKRTLIQPEFTFNFIGFDWLQPLPGNWMYVYYAVMGVFGLFVMIGFKYRWSMAAFTLMWTATYLMQKASYNNHYYLLILICLLMLVLPANRYLSVDAKQNENIRDISMPGWCSVIIILQVGIVYTFASVAKLYPDWLNYTVVENLMLGRKNYPVVGGFLQQHWVHVFITWAGILFDGLVVPLLLWKPTRKIAFLASVVFHLFNSFVFQIGIFPYMSLGFTLFFFEPRTVRNIFLKRKPLYTAGEVKVPGYKNLILWVGAVYFLIQLALPLRHWFIPGDVLWTEEAHRMSWRMMLRSKGGYIHFKVVDKQNGKAELVYPKDRLSPKQRRIVATKPDVIWQFAQRLKKEYAAEGKDVAVYAIGKVSVNRRPSHTFIDPETDLAAEKWDPYRHSTWILPEPERKTQLSSPDEEKGNSQENKP
;
A
#
# COMPACT_ATOMS: atom_id res chain seq x y z
N MET A 1 -13.95 12.43 27.43
CA MET A 1 -13.30 11.47 26.50
C MET A 1 -13.51 10.00 26.92
N THR A 2 -13.15 9.59 28.14
CA THR A 2 -13.30 8.20 28.63
C THR A 2 -14.74 7.67 28.56
N ALA A 3 -15.72 8.46 29.00
CA ALA A 3 -17.14 8.07 28.93
C ALA A 3 -17.60 7.81 27.49
N PHE A 4 -17.10 8.54 26.50
CA PHE A 4 -17.42 8.33 25.08
C PHE A 4 -16.79 7.04 24.53
N LEU A 5 -15.48 6.83 24.76
CA LEU A 5 -14.75 5.67 24.25
C LEU A 5 -15.19 4.34 24.86
N PHE A 6 -15.60 4.35 26.13
CA PHE A 6 -15.97 3.14 26.86
C PHE A 6 -17.49 2.98 27.03
N LYS A 7 -18.29 3.90 26.45
CA LYS A 7 -19.74 3.68 26.29
C LYS A 7 -19.96 2.45 25.43
N ARG A 8 -20.79 1.53 25.90
CA ARG A 8 -21.18 0.34 25.15
C ARG A 8 -22.14 0.74 24.03
N ILE A 9 -21.91 0.20 22.85
CA ILE A 9 -22.76 0.35 21.66
C ILE A 9 -23.08 -1.04 21.10
N ASP A 10 -24.14 -1.16 20.31
CA ASP A 10 -24.46 -2.41 19.62
C ASP A 10 -23.30 -2.82 18.69
N ASN A 11 -22.89 -4.09 18.77
CA ASN A 11 -21.72 -4.58 18.04
C ASN A 11 -21.98 -4.99 16.58
N ALA A 12 -23.20 -4.82 16.07
CA ALA A 12 -23.55 -5.24 14.71
C ALA A 12 -22.56 -4.79 13.61
N PRO A 13 -22.06 -3.53 13.57
CA PRO A 13 -21.03 -3.13 12.60
C PRO A 13 -19.79 -4.02 12.61
N LEU A 14 -19.24 -4.31 13.80
CA LEU A 14 -18.04 -5.13 13.94
C LEU A 14 -18.29 -6.59 13.52
N ILE A 15 -19.45 -7.14 13.85
CA ILE A 15 -19.80 -8.52 13.50
C ILE A 15 -19.96 -8.68 11.98
N VAL A 16 -20.69 -7.76 11.34
CA VAL A 16 -20.85 -7.77 9.88
C VAL A 16 -19.50 -7.53 9.21
N PHE A 17 -18.71 -6.59 9.73
CA PHE A 17 -17.36 -6.34 9.23
C PHE A 17 -16.48 -7.59 9.33
N ARG A 18 -16.52 -8.35 10.43
CA ARG A 18 -15.77 -9.61 10.56
C ARG A 18 -16.12 -10.62 9.47
N VAL A 19 -17.42 -10.79 9.18
CA VAL A 19 -17.88 -11.72 8.12
C VAL A 19 -17.35 -11.25 6.77
N LEU A 20 -17.56 -9.99 6.40
CA LEU A 20 -17.09 -9.44 5.13
C LEU A 20 -15.57 -9.49 5.02
N PHE A 21 -14.85 -9.08 6.07
CA PHE A 21 -13.40 -9.09 6.12
C PHE A 21 -12.84 -10.50 5.98
N GLY A 22 -13.40 -11.47 6.71
CA GLY A 22 -13.03 -12.89 6.59
C GLY A 22 -13.24 -13.43 5.17
N LEU A 23 -14.34 -13.08 4.52
CA LEU A 23 -14.59 -13.42 3.11
C LEU A 23 -13.55 -12.78 2.19
N LEU A 24 -13.26 -11.48 2.37
CA LEU A 24 -12.31 -10.76 1.52
C LEU A 24 -10.89 -11.33 1.63
N ILE A 25 -10.42 -11.63 2.85
CA ILE A 25 -9.09 -12.20 3.03
C ILE A 25 -8.98 -13.65 2.56
N PHE A 26 -10.08 -14.41 2.62
CA PHE A 26 -10.17 -15.71 1.98
C PHE A 26 -10.05 -15.59 0.45
N LEU A 27 -10.85 -14.70 -0.16
CA LEU A 27 -10.84 -14.50 -1.61
C LEU A 27 -9.52 -13.95 -2.12
N GLU A 28 -8.85 -13.06 -1.39
CA GLU A 28 -7.50 -12.57 -1.76
C GLU A 28 -6.48 -13.72 -1.72
N SER A 29 -6.53 -14.57 -0.69
CA SER A 29 -5.61 -15.70 -0.54
C SER A 29 -5.81 -16.74 -1.64
N VAL A 30 -7.04 -17.19 -1.83
CA VAL A 30 -7.38 -18.22 -2.82
C VAL A 30 -7.30 -17.66 -4.24
N GLY A 31 -7.73 -16.41 -4.46
CA GLY A 31 -7.63 -15.71 -5.74
C GLY A 31 -6.19 -15.54 -6.21
N ALA A 32 -5.22 -15.37 -5.31
CA ALA A 32 -3.80 -15.31 -5.67
C ALA A 32 -3.28 -16.61 -6.33
N ILE A 33 -3.90 -17.75 -6.01
CA ILE A 33 -3.64 -19.05 -6.66
C ILE A 33 -4.17 -19.01 -8.09
N PHE A 34 -5.46 -18.75 -8.27
CA PHE A 34 -6.13 -18.84 -9.57
C PHE A 34 -5.71 -17.76 -10.57
N THR A 35 -5.34 -16.58 -10.10
CA THR A 35 -4.81 -15.50 -10.94
C THR A 35 -3.37 -15.75 -11.40
N GLY A 36 -2.70 -16.78 -10.86
CA GLY A 36 -1.28 -17.07 -11.08
C GLY A 36 -0.32 -16.07 -10.43
N TRP A 37 -0.82 -15.23 -9.51
CA TRP A 37 0.00 -14.23 -8.82
C TRP A 37 1.13 -14.88 -8.02
N ILE A 38 0.83 -15.99 -7.32
CA ILE A 38 1.83 -16.74 -6.52
C ILE A 38 2.95 -17.25 -7.43
N LYS A 39 2.61 -17.88 -8.55
CA LYS A 39 3.58 -18.39 -9.52
C LYS A 39 4.56 -17.30 -9.96
N ARG A 40 4.03 -16.16 -10.41
CA ARG A 40 4.83 -15.06 -10.97
C ARG A 40 5.66 -14.31 -9.93
N THR A 41 5.25 -14.35 -8.65
CA THR A 41 5.82 -13.48 -7.61
C THR A 41 6.73 -14.23 -6.64
N LEU A 42 6.42 -15.49 -6.33
CA LEU A 42 7.05 -16.25 -5.24
C LEU A 42 7.63 -17.59 -5.69
N ILE A 43 7.30 -18.09 -6.89
CA ILE A 43 7.82 -19.38 -7.40
C ILE A 43 8.80 -19.20 -8.56
N GLN A 44 8.41 -18.44 -9.60
CA GLN A 44 9.25 -18.24 -10.79
C GLN A 44 10.52 -17.43 -10.53
N PRO A 45 10.53 -16.39 -9.68
CA PRO A 45 11.76 -15.69 -9.38
C PRO A 45 12.79 -16.61 -8.74
N GLU A 46 14.01 -16.66 -9.28
CA GLU A 46 15.13 -17.41 -8.71
C GLU A 46 15.54 -16.92 -7.32
N PHE A 47 15.20 -15.66 -7.01
CA PHE A 47 15.28 -15.10 -5.68
C PHE A 47 14.23 -14.01 -5.47
N THR A 48 14.09 -13.57 -4.23
CA THR A 48 13.18 -12.50 -3.84
C THR A 48 13.91 -11.29 -3.27
N PHE A 49 13.37 -10.09 -3.51
CA PHE A 49 13.80 -8.90 -2.78
C PHE A 49 12.98 -8.83 -1.51
N ASN A 50 13.48 -9.44 -0.44
CA ASN A 50 12.88 -9.36 0.89
C ASN A 50 12.96 -7.92 1.44
N PHE A 51 12.22 -7.65 2.52
CA PHE A 51 12.49 -6.47 3.33
C PHE A 51 13.85 -6.60 4.03
N ILE A 52 14.68 -5.55 3.94
CA ILE A 52 16.04 -5.54 4.49
C ILE A 52 15.96 -5.83 6.00
N GLY A 53 16.73 -6.80 6.47
CA GLY A 53 16.65 -7.33 7.84
C GLY A 53 15.81 -8.61 7.99
N PHE A 54 15.08 -9.00 6.95
CA PHE A 54 14.32 -10.27 6.88
C PHE A 54 14.90 -11.22 5.83
N ASP A 55 16.21 -11.23 5.66
CA ASP A 55 16.88 -12.02 4.61
C ASP A 55 16.67 -13.53 4.75
N TRP A 56 16.49 -13.99 5.99
CA TRP A 56 16.17 -15.37 6.35
C TRP A 56 14.77 -15.80 5.92
N LEU A 57 13.86 -14.86 5.64
CA LEU A 57 12.47 -15.14 5.31
C LEU A 57 12.29 -15.26 3.79
N GLN A 58 12.41 -16.48 3.28
CA GLN A 58 12.24 -16.80 1.85
C GLN A 58 10.92 -17.54 1.59
N PRO A 59 10.35 -17.42 0.37
CA PRO A 59 9.22 -18.24 -0.03
C PRO A 59 9.53 -19.73 0.10
N LEU A 60 8.52 -20.51 0.46
CA LEU A 60 8.61 -21.96 0.44
C LEU A 60 8.88 -22.47 -1.00
N PRO A 61 9.59 -23.58 -1.18
CA PRO A 61 9.98 -24.05 -2.50
C PRO A 61 8.78 -24.49 -3.34
N GLY A 62 8.69 -24.00 -4.57
CA GLY A 62 7.76 -24.50 -5.58
C GLY A 62 6.29 -24.49 -5.13
N ASN A 63 5.63 -25.64 -5.27
CA ASN A 63 4.20 -25.77 -5.02
C ASN A 63 3.81 -25.60 -3.54
N TRP A 64 4.77 -25.63 -2.60
CA TRP A 64 4.48 -25.38 -1.19
C TRP A 64 3.94 -23.97 -0.93
N MET A 65 4.23 -23.00 -1.81
CA MET A 65 3.59 -21.69 -1.72
C MET A 65 2.09 -21.72 -2.04
N TYR A 66 1.60 -22.66 -2.86
CA TYR A 66 0.16 -22.82 -3.06
C TYR A 66 -0.50 -23.40 -1.81
N VAL A 67 0.14 -24.39 -1.17
CA VAL A 67 -0.33 -24.96 0.09
C VAL A 67 -0.38 -23.89 1.18
N TYR A 68 0.67 -23.07 1.29
CA TYR A 68 0.72 -21.94 2.20
C TYR A 68 -0.48 -21.00 2.03
N TYR A 69 -0.77 -20.60 0.79
CA TYR A 69 -1.91 -19.72 0.49
C TYR A 69 -3.27 -20.39 0.67
N ALA A 70 -3.39 -21.69 0.41
CA ALA A 70 -4.60 -22.45 0.68
C ALA A 70 -4.90 -22.49 2.20
N VAL A 71 -3.89 -22.80 3.02
CA VAL A 71 -3.98 -22.78 4.49
C VAL A 71 -4.32 -21.38 5.00
N MET A 72 -3.65 -20.34 4.48
CA MET A 72 -3.97 -18.94 4.79
C MET A 72 -5.44 -18.60 4.45
N GLY A 73 -5.93 -19.08 3.31
CA GLY A 73 -7.34 -18.96 2.93
C GLY A 73 -8.29 -19.63 3.93
N VAL A 74 -7.98 -20.84 4.38
CA VAL A 74 -8.78 -21.54 5.41
C VAL A 74 -8.87 -20.72 6.70
N PHE A 75 -7.78 -20.08 7.15
CA PHE A 75 -7.85 -19.17 8.28
C PHE A 75 -8.75 -17.96 8.00
N GLY A 76 -8.80 -17.45 6.77
CA GLY A 76 -9.78 -16.45 6.34
C GLY A 76 -11.23 -16.91 6.53
N LEU A 77 -11.56 -18.15 6.17
CA LEU A 77 -12.89 -18.74 6.43
C LEU A 77 -13.15 -18.89 7.92
N PHE A 78 -12.17 -19.31 8.72
CA PHE A 78 -12.32 -19.40 10.17
C PHE A 78 -12.55 -18.03 10.80
N VAL A 79 -11.88 -16.98 10.31
CA VAL A 79 -12.17 -15.59 10.69
C VAL A 79 -13.59 -15.20 10.29
N MET A 80 -14.04 -15.57 9.08
CA MET A 80 -15.39 -15.29 8.53
C MET A 80 -16.53 -15.96 9.31
N ILE A 81 -16.32 -17.14 9.91
CA ILE A 81 -17.31 -17.80 10.76
C ILE A 81 -17.06 -17.59 12.26
N GLY A 82 -15.93 -16.98 12.62
CA GLY A 82 -15.53 -16.72 14.01
C GLY A 82 -15.25 -18.01 14.77
N PHE A 83 -14.52 -18.93 14.13
CA PHE A 83 -14.03 -20.17 14.74
C PHE A 83 -12.59 -19.99 15.21
N LYS A 84 -12.36 -20.26 16.51
CA LYS A 84 -11.10 -19.98 17.22
C LYS A 84 -10.58 -18.61 16.83
N TYR A 85 -11.44 -17.60 16.86
CA TYR A 85 -11.27 -16.35 16.11
C TYR A 85 -9.91 -15.69 16.34
N ARG A 86 -9.46 -15.60 17.59
CA ARG A 86 -8.16 -14.98 17.91
C ARG A 86 -6.99 -15.75 17.34
N TRP A 87 -7.03 -17.08 17.43
CA TRP A 87 -6.00 -17.94 16.83
C TRP A 87 -6.03 -17.85 15.30
N SER A 88 -7.20 -17.95 14.69
CA SER A 88 -7.36 -17.85 13.24
C SER A 88 -6.90 -16.49 12.71
N MET A 89 -7.24 -15.41 13.42
CA MET A 89 -6.79 -14.06 13.06
C MET A 89 -5.28 -13.91 13.25
N ALA A 90 -4.68 -14.42 14.34
CA ALA A 90 -3.24 -14.38 14.55
C ALA A 90 -2.48 -15.17 13.48
N ALA A 91 -2.94 -16.38 13.16
CA ALA A 91 -2.34 -17.23 12.14
C ALA A 91 -2.39 -16.56 10.77
N PHE A 92 -3.56 -16.05 10.36
CA PHE A 92 -3.68 -15.29 9.12
C PHE A 92 -2.77 -14.06 9.11
N THR A 93 -2.72 -13.30 10.21
CA THR A 93 -1.89 -12.09 10.32
C THR A 93 -0.41 -12.44 10.13
N LEU A 94 0.07 -13.47 10.81
CA LEU A 94 1.45 -13.93 10.69
C LEU A 94 1.76 -14.37 9.26
N MET A 95 0.88 -15.18 8.66
CA MET A 95 1.10 -15.71 7.31
C MET A 95 1.12 -14.59 6.26
N TRP A 96 0.17 -13.67 6.34
CA TRP A 96 0.09 -12.53 5.43
C TRP A 96 1.27 -11.56 5.61
N THR A 97 1.66 -11.29 6.85
CA THR A 97 2.84 -10.45 7.17
C THR A 97 4.11 -11.09 6.65
N ALA A 98 4.28 -12.40 6.81
CA ALA A 98 5.43 -13.12 6.29
C ALA A 98 5.50 -13.02 4.76
N THR A 99 4.40 -13.28 4.05
CA THR A 99 4.30 -13.06 2.59
C THR A 99 4.71 -11.65 2.19
N TYR A 100 4.19 -10.65 2.90
CA TYR A 100 4.50 -9.24 2.64
C TYR A 100 6.00 -8.95 2.78
N LEU A 101 6.65 -9.53 3.80
CA LEU A 101 8.08 -9.34 4.07
C LEU A 101 8.98 -10.14 3.11
N MET A 102 8.53 -11.29 2.59
CA MET A 102 9.29 -12.14 1.64
C MET A 102 9.58 -11.44 0.32
N GLN A 103 8.67 -10.60 -0.20
CA GLN A 103 8.80 -10.06 -1.56
C GLN A 103 8.32 -8.61 -1.67
N LYS A 104 9.24 -7.69 -1.35
CA LYS A 104 9.10 -6.24 -1.50
C LYS A 104 8.83 -5.81 -2.94
N ALA A 105 9.18 -6.63 -3.93
CA ALA A 105 8.86 -6.37 -5.34
C ALA A 105 7.36 -6.21 -5.61
N SER A 106 6.53 -6.79 -4.75
CA SER A 106 5.07 -6.72 -4.82
C SER A 106 4.47 -5.81 -3.74
N TYR A 107 5.27 -4.94 -3.13
CA TYR A 107 4.80 -3.99 -2.13
C TYR A 107 3.59 -3.19 -2.62
N ASN A 108 2.60 -3.05 -1.74
CA ASN A 108 1.50 -2.12 -1.91
C ASN A 108 1.05 -1.56 -0.55
N ASN A 109 0.61 -0.29 -0.52
CA ASN A 109 0.10 0.33 0.71
C ASN A 109 -1.18 -0.37 1.22
N HIS A 110 -2.02 -0.92 0.34
CA HIS A 110 -3.20 -1.64 0.82
C HIS A 110 -2.86 -3.00 1.45
N TYR A 111 -1.75 -3.63 1.07
CA TYR A 111 -1.26 -4.83 1.76
C TYR A 111 -0.70 -4.49 3.15
N TYR A 112 -0.05 -3.33 3.29
CA TYR A 112 0.30 -2.79 4.59
C TYR A 112 -0.94 -2.47 5.43
N LEU A 113 -1.95 -1.80 4.87
CA LEU A 113 -3.23 -1.57 5.55
C LEU A 113 -3.86 -2.89 6.01
N LEU A 114 -3.82 -3.94 5.18
CA LEU A 114 -4.37 -5.24 5.55
C LEU A 114 -3.69 -5.82 6.80
N ILE A 115 -2.37 -5.71 6.92
CA ILE A 115 -1.63 -6.10 8.15
C ILE A 115 -2.17 -5.32 9.35
N LEU A 116 -2.32 -4.00 9.22
CA LEU A 116 -2.83 -3.15 10.30
C LEU A 116 -4.23 -3.56 10.73
N ILE A 117 -5.15 -3.77 9.78
CA ILE A 117 -6.52 -4.18 10.08
C ILE A 117 -6.56 -5.57 10.71
N CYS A 118 -5.71 -6.50 10.27
CA CYS A 118 -5.55 -7.81 10.91
C CYS A 118 -5.11 -7.67 12.38
N LEU A 119 -4.13 -6.82 12.67
CA LEU A 119 -3.67 -6.53 14.04
C LEU A 119 -4.75 -5.87 14.89
N LEU A 120 -5.51 -4.93 14.33
CA LEU A 120 -6.66 -4.33 15.02
C LEU A 120 -7.74 -5.38 15.29
N MET A 121 -8.10 -6.19 14.30
CA MET A 121 -9.10 -7.25 14.46
C MET A 121 -8.69 -8.26 15.54
N LEU A 122 -7.40 -8.57 15.69
CA LEU A 122 -6.91 -9.47 16.74
C LEU A 122 -7.32 -9.03 18.16
N VAL A 123 -7.33 -7.71 18.41
CA VAL A 123 -7.71 -7.13 19.71
C VAL A 123 -9.21 -6.88 19.83
N LEU A 124 -9.92 -6.67 18.72
CA LEU A 124 -11.35 -6.40 18.71
C LEU A 124 -12.18 -7.64 19.11
N PRO A 125 -13.28 -7.47 19.86
CA PRO A 125 -14.12 -8.58 20.33
C PRO A 125 -15.12 -9.03 19.25
N ALA A 126 -14.65 -9.30 18.03
CA ALA A 126 -15.53 -9.57 16.87
C ALA A 126 -16.15 -10.98 16.89
N ASN A 127 -15.68 -11.88 17.76
CA ASN A 127 -16.21 -13.22 17.93
C ASN A 127 -17.32 -13.33 18.99
N ARG A 128 -17.77 -12.22 19.57
CA ARG A 128 -18.76 -12.23 20.66
C ARG A 128 -20.20 -12.48 20.20
N TYR A 129 -20.47 -12.44 18.89
CA TYR A 129 -21.79 -12.71 18.33
C TYR A 129 -21.69 -13.24 16.89
N LEU A 130 -22.71 -14.03 16.46
CA LEU A 130 -22.76 -14.69 15.15
C LEU A 130 -21.42 -15.35 14.81
N SER A 131 -20.91 -16.17 15.72
CA SER A 131 -19.63 -16.85 15.58
C SER A 131 -19.76 -18.28 16.11
N VAL A 132 -18.89 -19.17 15.62
CA VAL A 132 -18.77 -20.51 16.21
C VAL A 132 -18.34 -20.42 17.67
N ASP A 133 -17.40 -19.53 18.00
CA ASP A 133 -16.92 -19.33 19.37
C ASP A 133 -18.06 -18.98 20.35
N ALA A 134 -18.95 -18.03 20.01
CA ALA A 134 -20.05 -17.62 20.88
C ALA A 134 -21.21 -18.62 20.90
N LYS A 135 -21.28 -19.51 19.91
CA LYS A 135 -22.21 -20.66 19.92
C LYS A 135 -21.69 -21.77 20.84
N GLN A 136 -20.38 -22.00 20.86
CA GLN A 136 -19.74 -23.03 21.69
C GLN A 136 -19.54 -22.59 23.14
N ASN A 137 -19.41 -21.29 23.40
CA ASN A 137 -19.22 -20.73 24.73
C ASN A 137 -20.13 -19.52 24.95
N GLU A 138 -21.23 -19.72 25.65
CA GLU A 138 -22.21 -18.66 25.92
C GLU A 138 -21.63 -17.54 26.82
N ASN A 139 -20.64 -17.83 27.66
CA ASN A 139 -20.03 -16.84 28.55
C ASN A 139 -19.30 -15.72 27.81
N ILE A 140 -18.87 -15.97 26.57
CA ILE A 140 -18.29 -14.90 25.75
C ILE A 140 -19.36 -14.14 24.98
N ARG A 141 -20.60 -14.62 24.88
CA ARG A 141 -21.61 -13.99 24.02
C ARG A 141 -21.96 -12.60 24.52
N ASP A 142 -21.92 -11.62 23.63
CA ASP A 142 -22.26 -10.23 23.94
C ASP A 142 -22.85 -9.58 22.69
N ILE A 143 -23.93 -8.80 22.85
CA ILE A 143 -24.57 -8.06 21.76
C ILE A 143 -24.08 -6.62 21.66
N SER A 144 -23.16 -6.22 22.53
CA SER A 144 -22.55 -4.90 22.61
C SER A 144 -21.03 -4.96 22.48
N MET A 145 -20.40 -3.80 22.32
CA MET A 145 -18.94 -3.60 22.34
C MET A 145 -18.63 -2.19 22.88
N PRO A 146 -17.42 -1.90 23.39
CA PRO A 146 -17.07 -0.53 23.76
C PRO A 146 -16.91 0.35 22.51
N GLY A 147 -17.28 1.62 22.60
CA GLY A 147 -17.29 2.56 21.47
C GLY A 147 -15.94 2.75 20.79
N TRP A 148 -14.83 2.61 21.52
CA TRP A 148 -13.47 2.72 20.97
C TRP A 148 -13.21 1.71 19.84
N CYS A 149 -13.90 0.56 19.83
CA CYS A 149 -13.78 -0.44 18.76
C CYS A 149 -14.16 0.13 17.39
N SER A 150 -15.18 1.00 17.32
CA SER A 150 -15.53 1.68 16.07
C SER A 150 -14.55 2.83 15.79
N VAL A 151 -14.20 3.59 16.83
CA VAL A 151 -13.34 4.77 16.70
C VAL A 151 -11.96 4.40 16.15
N ILE A 152 -11.35 3.30 16.59
CA ILE A 152 -10.01 2.90 16.13
C ILE A 152 -9.98 2.58 14.63
N ILE A 153 -11.04 1.96 14.09
CA ILE A 153 -11.17 1.69 12.66
C ILE A 153 -11.38 2.99 11.89
N ILE A 154 -12.29 3.85 12.37
CA ILE A 154 -12.55 5.16 11.75
C ILE A 154 -11.28 6.01 11.71
N LEU A 155 -10.51 6.06 12.80
CA LEU A 155 -9.26 6.81 12.87
C LEU A 155 -8.21 6.25 11.91
N GLN A 156 -8.04 4.93 11.86
CA GLN A 156 -7.12 4.28 10.92
C GLN A 156 -7.46 4.63 9.47
N VAL A 157 -8.74 4.55 9.12
CA VAL A 157 -9.23 4.89 7.78
C VAL A 157 -9.07 6.38 7.50
N GLY A 158 -9.38 7.24 8.48
CA GLY A 158 -9.13 8.68 8.45
C GLY A 158 -7.70 9.02 8.06
N ILE A 159 -6.72 8.45 8.76
CA ILE A 159 -5.30 8.66 8.48
C ILE A 159 -4.95 8.29 7.04
N VAL A 160 -5.38 7.11 6.57
CA VAL A 160 -5.10 6.64 5.20
C VAL A 160 -5.62 7.62 4.16
N TYR A 161 -6.89 8.03 4.27
CA TYR A 161 -7.53 8.92 3.30
C TYR A 161 -6.97 10.35 3.36
N THR A 162 -6.74 10.89 4.55
CA THR A 162 -6.12 12.21 4.71
C THR A 162 -4.75 12.27 4.04
N PHE A 163 -3.86 11.31 4.32
CA PHE A 163 -2.55 11.30 3.68
C PHE A 163 -2.60 10.95 2.19
N ALA A 164 -3.57 10.15 1.75
CA ALA A 164 -3.79 9.89 0.32
C ALA A 164 -4.19 11.16 -0.44
N SER A 165 -4.95 12.08 0.19
CA SER A 165 -5.29 13.40 -0.36
C SER A 165 -4.09 14.34 -0.34
N VAL A 166 -3.42 14.49 0.81
CA VAL A 166 -2.25 15.37 0.96
C VAL A 166 -1.15 14.99 -0.05
N ALA A 167 -0.91 13.71 -0.26
CA ALA A 167 0.14 13.26 -1.18
C ALA A 167 -0.17 13.52 -2.67
N LYS A 168 -1.42 13.89 -3.01
CA LYS A 168 -1.84 14.34 -4.35
C LYS A 168 -1.69 15.85 -4.55
N LEU A 169 -1.39 16.62 -3.50
CA LEU A 169 -1.18 18.06 -3.60
C LEU A 169 0.26 18.36 -4.05
N TYR A 170 0.56 18.06 -5.32
CA TYR A 170 1.87 18.35 -5.91
C TYR A 170 1.76 18.59 -7.43
N PRO A 171 2.74 19.25 -8.08
CA PRO A 171 2.59 19.79 -9.43
C PRO A 171 2.12 18.79 -10.50
N ASP A 172 2.72 17.60 -10.60
CA ASP A 172 2.38 16.66 -11.69
C ASP A 172 1.00 16.00 -11.51
N TRP A 173 0.44 16.05 -10.30
CA TRP A 173 -0.95 15.67 -10.08
C TRP A 173 -1.88 16.82 -10.46
N LEU A 174 -1.58 18.03 -10.01
CA LEU A 174 -2.43 19.22 -10.23
C LEU A 174 -2.48 19.65 -11.70
N ASN A 175 -1.41 19.40 -12.47
CA ASN A 175 -1.39 19.63 -13.91
C ASN A 175 -1.85 18.42 -14.74
N TYR A 176 -2.45 17.41 -14.08
CA TYR A 176 -3.06 16.23 -14.69
C TYR A 176 -2.10 15.18 -15.28
N THR A 177 -0.78 15.45 -15.32
CA THR A 177 0.23 14.56 -15.93
C THR A 177 0.15 13.13 -15.40
N VAL A 178 0.01 12.96 -14.07
CA VAL A 178 -0.06 11.63 -13.47
C VAL A 178 -1.36 10.92 -13.81
N VAL A 179 -2.48 11.62 -13.81
CA VAL A 179 -3.77 11.03 -14.17
C VAL A 179 -3.76 10.60 -15.63
N GLU A 180 -3.25 11.43 -16.54
CA GLU A 180 -3.05 11.08 -17.95
C GLU A 180 -2.15 9.83 -18.10
N ASN A 181 -1.01 9.80 -17.41
CA ASN A 181 -0.12 8.64 -17.41
C ASN A 181 -0.81 7.36 -16.95
N LEU A 182 -1.65 7.45 -15.91
CA LEU A 182 -2.44 6.34 -15.42
C LEU A 182 -3.47 5.90 -16.47
N MET A 183 -4.21 6.82 -17.09
CA MET A 183 -5.24 6.51 -18.09
C MET A 183 -4.68 5.92 -19.38
N LEU A 184 -3.49 6.34 -19.81
CA LEU A 184 -2.88 5.86 -21.06
C LEU A 184 -2.62 4.36 -21.06
N GLY A 185 -2.27 3.77 -19.91
CA GLY A 185 -2.17 2.32 -19.75
C GLY A 185 -3.49 1.56 -19.89
N ARG A 186 -4.63 2.26 -19.95
CA ARG A 186 -5.99 1.73 -20.05
C ARG A 186 -6.69 2.15 -21.35
N LYS A 187 -5.96 2.75 -22.30
CA LYS A 187 -6.50 3.16 -23.61
C LYS A 187 -7.23 2.04 -24.35
N ASN A 188 -6.77 0.79 -24.17
CA ASN A 188 -7.32 -0.38 -24.85
C ASN A 188 -8.37 -1.12 -24.03
N TYR A 189 -8.90 -0.53 -22.95
CA TYR A 189 -10.01 -1.14 -22.22
C TYR A 189 -11.27 -1.17 -23.11
N PRO A 190 -11.97 -2.32 -23.17
CA PRO A 190 -13.23 -2.39 -23.89
C PRO A 190 -14.21 -1.32 -23.38
N VAL A 191 -14.92 -0.67 -24.29
CA VAL A 191 -15.97 0.34 -24.03
C VAL A 191 -15.46 1.68 -23.47
N VAL A 192 -14.67 1.68 -22.39
CA VAL A 192 -14.28 2.91 -21.67
C VAL A 192 -12.92 3.46 -22.06
N GLY A 193 -12.08 2.69 -22.78
CA GLY A 193 -10.68 3.04 -23.04
C GLY A 193 -10.50 4.42 -23.68
N GLY A 194 -11.29 4.74 -24.72
CA GLY A 194 -11.28 6.03 -25.40
C GLY A 194 -11.88 7.18 -24.57
N PHE A 195 -12.92 6.89 -23.78
CA PHE A 195 -13.51 7.86 -22.85
C PHE A 195 -12.50 8.27 -21.77
N LEU A 196 -11.74 7.31 -21.22
CA LEU A 196 -10.73 7.57 -20.20
C LEU A 196 -9.57 8.47 -20.68
N GLN A 197 -9.39 8.67 -21.99
CA GLN A 197 -8.33 9.52 -22.53
C GLN A 197 -8.75 10.99 -22.69
N GLN A 198 -10.02 11.31 -22.48
CA GLN A 198 -10.52 12.66 -22.68
C GLN A 198 -9.95 13.61 -21.62
N HIS A 199 -9.45 14.77 -22.02
CA HIS A 199 -8.81 15.71 -21.10
C HIS A 199 -9.71 16.10 -19.91
N TRP A 200 -11.00 16.37 -20.16
CA TRP A 200 -11.95 16.69 -19.09
C TRP A 200 -12.13 15.55 -18.07
N VAL A 201 -11.96 14.28 -18.49
CA VAL A 201 -11.96 13.12 -17.60
C VAL A 201 -10.72 13.13 -16.72
N HIS A 202 -9.55 13.50 -17.26
CA HIS A 202 -8.33 13.66 -16.47
C HIS A 202 -8.47 14.77 -15.42
N VAL A 203 -9.04 15.91 -15.80
CA VAL A 203 -9.36 17.02 -14.87
C VAL A 203 -10.31 16.54 -13.77
N PHE A 204 -11.40 15.86 -14.15
CA PHE A 204 -12.36 15.32 -13.19
C PHE A 204 -11.71 14.35 -12.20
N ILE A 205 -10.96 13.34 -12.69
CA ILE A 205 -10.31 12.32 -11.82
C ILE A 205 -9.30 12.97 -10.88
N THR A 206 -8.58 14.01 -11.33
CA THR A 206 -7.60 14.74 -10.52
C THR A 206 -8.25 15.36 -9.28
N TRP A 207 -9.30 16.16 -9.50
CA TRP A 207 -9.98 16.86 -8.42
C TRP A 207 -10.87 15.93 -7.60
N ALA A 208 -11.59 15.01 -8.25
CA ALA A 208 -12.38 13.99 -7.56
C ALA A 208 -11.50 13.14 -6.64
N GLY A 209 -10.30 12.76 -7.06
CA GLY A 209 -9.36 12.01 -6.23
C GLY A 209 -8.89 12.77 -4.99
N ILE A 210 -8.56 14.06 -5.12
CA ILE A 210 -8.15 14.90 -3.98
C ILE A 210 -9.32 15.10 -3.01
N LEU A 211 -10.47 15.54 -3.54
CA LEU A 211 -11.64 15.90 -2.75
C LEU A 211 -12.27 14.68 -2.08
N PHE A 212 -12.39 13.57 -2.81
CA PHE A 212 -12.90 12.33 -2.24
C PHE A 212 -12.02 11.87 -1.08
N ASP A 213 -10.70 11.75 -1.30
CA ASP A 213 -9.81 11.28 -0.24
C ASP A 213 -9.77 12.26 0.95
N GLY A 214 -9.85 13.57 0.72
CA GLY A 214 -9.82 14.57 1.79
C GLY A 214 -11.12 14.66 2.60
N LEU A 215 -12.27 14.42 1.95
CA LEU A 215 -13.59 14.73 2.52
C LEU A 215 -14.43 13.49 2.84
N VAL A 216 -14.13 12.30 2.30
CA VAL A 216 -15.01 11.13 2.47
C VAL A 216 -15.24 10.79 3.95
N VAL A 217 -14.19 10.82 4.77
CA VAL A 217 -14.28 10.49 6.20
C VAL A 217 -15.09 11.52 6.99
N PRO A 218 -14.80 12.84 6.93
CA PRO A 218 -15.64 13.83 7.62
C PRO A 218 -17.08 13.85 7.11
N LEU A 219 -17.31 13.66 5.80
CA LEU A 219 -18.67 13.60 5.24
C LEU A 219 -19.44 12.34 5.63
N LEU A 220 -18.77 11.20 5.85
CA LEU A 220 -19.39 9.99 6.41
C LEU A 220 -19.70 10.15 7.91
N LEU A 221 -18.86 10.87 8.65
CA LEU A 221 -19.10 11.17 10.07
C LEU A 221 -20.29 12.10 10.25
N TRP A 222 -20.41 13.14 9.41
CA TRP A 222 -21.49 14.12 9.49
C TRP A 222 -22.81 13.53 8.98
N LYS A 223 -23.80 13.42 9.90
CA LYS A 223 -25.08 12.75 9.65
C LYS A 223 -25.81 13.21 8.37
N PRO A 224 -25.91 14.53 8.06
CA PRO A 224 -26.62 15.00 6.87
C PRO A 224 -26.01 14.53 5.54
N THR A 225 -24.68 14.44 5.47
CA THR A 225 -23.95 14.11 4.24
C THR A 225 -23.68 12.62 4.06
N ARG A 226 -23.83 11.82 5.12
CA ARG A 226 -23.41 10.41 5.17
C ARG A 226 -23.92 9.55 4.02
N LYS A 227 -25.20 9.66 3.65
CA LYS A 227 -25.78 8.84 2.56
C LYS A 227 -25.18 9.20 1.20
N ILE A 228 -24.96 10.49 0.96
CA ILE A 228 -24.32 10.99 -0.27
C ILE A 228 -22.86 10.53 -0.32
N ALA A 229 -22.13 10.69 0.79
CA ALA A 229 -20.75 10.24 0.90
C ALA A 229 -20.60 8.72 0.73
N PHE A 230 -21.55 7.94 1.23
CA PHE A 230 -21.61 6.49 1.02
C PHE A 230 -21.82 6.13 -0.46
N LEU A 231 -22.78 6.78 -1.14
CA LEU A 231 -23.00 6.55 -2.57
C LEU A 231 -21.76 6.93 -3.39
N ALA A 232 -21.15 8.09 -3.09
CA ALA A 232 -19.89 8.50 -3.69
C ALA A 232 -18.78 7.47 -3.43
N SER A 233 -18.72 6.88 -2.23
CA SER A 233 -17.75 5.83 -1.90
C SER A 233 -17.96 4.59 -2.74
N VAL A 234 -19.21 4.15 -2.94
CA VAL A 234 -19.52 3.03 -3.84
C VAL A 234 -19.02 3.31 -5.24
N VAL A 235 -19.36 4.46 -5.82
CA VAL A 235 -18.93 4.84 -7.18
C VAL A 235 -17.40 4.90 -7.27
N PHE A 236 -16.74 5.60 -6.35
CA PHE A 236 -15.28 5.77 -6.34
C PHE A 236 -14.55 4.43 -6.21
N HIS A 237 -14.99 3.57 -5.30
CA HIS A 237 -14.34 2.27 -5.10
C HIS A 237 -14.60 1.30 -6.25
N LEU A 238 -15.82 1.27 -6.80
CA LEU A 238 -16.09 0.44 -7.98
C LEU A 238 -15.32 0.94 -9.21
N PHE A 239 -15.21 2.27 -9.39
CA PHE A 239 -14.33 2.85 -10.41
C PHE A 239 -12.89 2.39 -10.23
N ASN A 240 -12.34 2.49 -9.02
CA ASN A 240 -10.97 2.05 -8.74
C ASN A 240 -10.79 0.54 -8.94
N SER A 241 -11.77 -0.26 -8.59
CA SER A 241 -11.75 -1.70 -8.81
C SER A 241 -11.73 -2.05 -10.30
N PHE A 242 -12.58 -1.39 -11.08
CA PHE A 242 -12.73 -1.67 -12.51
C PHE A 242 -11.57 -1.11 -13.34
N VAL A 243 -11.19 0.15 -13.11
CA VAL A 243 -10.19 0.88 -13.91
C VAL A 243 -8.76 0.62 -13.44
N PHE A 244 -8.53 0.58 -12.12
CA PHE A 244 -7.18 0.45 -11.57
C PHE A 244 -6.86 -0.94 -11.03
N GLN A 245 -7.87 -1.80 -10.84
CA GLN A 245 -7.69 -3.19 -10.40
C GLN A 245 -6.84 -3.32 -9.14
N ILE A 246 -7.09 -2.45 -8.14
CA ILE A 246 -6.28 -2.33 -6.91
C ILE A 246 -6.57 -3.41 -5.84
N GLY A 247 -6.93 -4.62 -6.27
CA GLY A 247 -7.09 -5.80 -5.43
C GLY A 247 -8.22 -5.70 -4.40
N ILE A 248 -7.99 -6.24 -3.20
CA ILE A 248 -8.93 -6.26 -2.06
C ILE A 248 -9.41 -4.88 -1.59
N PHE A 249 -8.63 -3.81 -1.83
CA PHE A 249 -8.83 -2.50 -1.19
C PHE A 249 -10.22 -1.89 -1.39
N PRO A 250 -10.79 -1.80 -2.61
CA PRO A 250 -12.09 -1.16 -2.82
C PRO A 250 -13.21 -1.78 -1.99
N TYR A 251 -13.23 -3.12 -1.93
CA TYR A 251 -14.25 -3.86 -1.19
C TYR A 251 -14.05 -3.76 0.32
N MET A 252 -12.80 -3.75 0.78
CA MET A 252 -12.48 -3.52 2.19
C MET A 252 -12.87 -2.10 2.63
N SER A 253 -12.60 -1.09 1.80
CA SER A 253 -13.02 0.29 2.05
C SER A 253 -14.53 0.44 2.18
N LEU A 254 -15.29 -0.24 1.32
CA LEU A 254 -16.76 -0.31 1.47
C LEU A 254 -17.17 -1.02 2.75
N GLY A 255 -16.45 -2.06 3.17
CA GLY A 255 -16.64 -2.71 4.47
C GLY A 255 -16.47 -1.75 5.66
N PHE A 256 -15.51 -0.81 5.61
CA PHE A 256 -15.33 0.16 6.69
C PHE A 256 -16.50 1.13 6.85
N THR A 257 -17.30 1.36 5.80
CA THR A 257 -18.46 2.26 5.87
C THR A 257 -19.47 1.83 6.94
N LEU A 258 -19.50 0.53 7.30
CA LEU A 258 -20.33 -0.02 8.38
C LEU A 258 -20.15 0.73 9.70
N PHE A 259 -18.93 1.19 10.01
CA PHE A 259 -18.62 1.89 11.25
C PHE A 259 -19.12 3.34 11.29
N PHE A 260 -19.49 3.91 10.14
CA PHE A 260 -20.00 5.28 10.03
C PHE A 260 -21.53 5.34 10.14
N PHE A 261 -22.24 4.22 9.94
CA PHE A 261 -23.68 4.15 10.11
C PHE A 261 -24.09 3.83 11.54
N GLU A 262 -25.33 4.18 11.89
CA GLU A 262 -25.88 3.82 13.20
C GLU A 262 -25.97 2.30 13.32
N PRO A 263 -25.50 1.69 14.44
CA PRO A 263 -25.52 0.24 14.62
C PRO A 263 -26.90 -0.39 14.39
N ARG A 264 -27.98 0.33 14.73
CA ARG A 264 -29.36 -0.09 14.48
C ARG A 264 -29.64 -0.31 12.99
N THR A 265 -29.16 0.59 12.12
CA THR A 265 -29.30 0.46 10.66
C THR A 265 -28.59 -0.78 10.16
N VAL A 266 -27.32 -0.98 10.56
CA VAL A 266 -26.54 -2.15 10.18
C VAL A 266 -27.20 -3.45 10.65
N ARG A 267 -27.65 -3.48 11.91
CA ARG A 267 -28.40 -4.60 12.49
C ARG A 267 -29.67 -4.92 11.70
N ASN A 268 -30.45 -3.91 11.30
CA ASN A 268 -31.70 -4.11 10.57
C ASN A 268 -31.50 -4.61 9.14
N ILE A 269 -30.38 -4.28 8.50
CA ILE A 269 -30.06 -4.74 7.15
C ILE A 269 -29.51 -6.17 7.20
N PHE A 270 -28.46 -6.41 8.01
CA PHE A 270 -27.66 -7.63 7.93
C PHE A 270 -27.97 -8.66 9.04
N LEU A 271 -28.44 -8.23 10.21
CA LEU A 271 -28.59 -9.07 11.41
C LEU A 271 -30.01 -8.96 12.01
N LYS A 272 -31.05 -9.09 11.16
CA LYS A 272 -32.47 -8.86 11.53
C LYS A 272 -32.94 -9.60 12.78
N ARG A 273 -32.36 -10.77 13.09
CA ARG A 273 -32.69 -11.61 14.25
C ARG A 273 -31.89 -11.26 15.52
N LYS A 274 -30.85 -10.43 15.44
CA LYS A 274 -30.03 -10.05 16.60
C LYS A 274 -30.79 -9.07 17.51
N PRO A 275 -30.87 -9.25 18.83
CA PRO A 275 -31.43 -8.22 19.71
C PRO A 275 -30.68 -6.88 19.58
N LEU A 276 -31.41 -5.76 19.57
CA LEU A 276 -30.81 -4.43 19.54
C LEU A 276 -30.36 -4.05 20.96
N TYR A 277 -29.09 -3.70 21.10
CA TYR A 277 -28.56 -3.17 22.35
C TYR A 277 -28.81 -1.65 22.46
N THR A 278 -29.45 -1.21 23.54
CA THR A 278 -29.79 0.21 23.77
C THR A 278 -29.33 0.75 25.13
N ALA A 279 -28.89 -0.11 26.06
CA ALA A 279 -28.63 0.29 27.44
C ALA A 279 -27.52 1.35 27.59
N GLY A 280 -26.55 1.38 26.67
CA GLY A 280 -25.58 2.48 26.58
C GLY A 280 -24.70 2.68 27.82
N GLU A 281 -24.55 1.65 28.65
CA GLU A 281 -23.74 1.69 29.87
C GLU A 281 -22.27 2.04 29.59
N VAL A 282 -21.59 2.64 30.56
CA VAL A 282 -20.16 2.93 30.48
C VAL A 282 -19.40 1.90 31.31
N LYS A 283 -18.73 0.97 30.64
CA LYS A 283 -17.92 -0.09 31.28
C LYS A 283 -16.44 0.16 31.03
N VAL A 284 -15.76 0.71 32.04
CA VAL A 284 -14.33 1.05 31.96
C VAL A 284 -13.51 -0.11 32.54
N PRO A 285 -12.67 -0.79 31.75
CA PRO A 285 -11.80 -1.84 32.28
C PRO A 285 -10.68 -1.26 33.14
N GLY A 286 -10.19 -2.04 34.12
CA GLY A 286 -9.05 -1.62 34.96
C GLY A 286 -7.77 -1.31 34.15
N TYR A 287 -7.61 -1.94 32.99
CA TYR A 287 -6.49 -1.74 32.06
C TYR A 287 -6.75 -0.63 31.01
N LYS A 288 -7.67 0.32 31.27
CA LYS A 288 -7.99 1.42 30.33
C LYS A 288 -6.76 2.21 29.89
N ASN A 289 -5.82 2.48 30.81
CA ASN A 289 -4.65 3.29 30.55
C ASN A 289 -3.72 2.60 29.56
N LEU A 290 -3.62 1.26 29.63
CA LEU A 290 -2.87 0.46 28.66
C LEU A 290 -3.51 0.56 27.26
N ILE A 291 -4.84 0.48 27.15
CA ILE A 291 -5.54 0.64 25.85
C ILE A 291 -5.22 2.01 25.25
N LEU A 292 -5.33 3.08 26.05
CA LEU A 292 -5.08 4.44 25.59
C LEU A 292 -3.62 4.65 25.20
N TRP A 293 -2.67 4.13 25.99
CA TRP A 293 -1.25 4.24 25.70
C TRP A 293 -0.86 3.47 24.44
N VAL A 294 -1.27 2.20 24.31
CA VAL A 294 -1.02 1.40 23.10
C VAL A 294 -1.65 2.05 21.87
N GLY A 295 -2.89 2.53 21.99
CA GLY A 295 -3.56 3.26 20.91
C GLY A 295 -2.84 4.54 20.52
N ALA A 296 -2.36 5.32 21.50
CA ALA A 296 -1.60 6.55 21.25
C ALA A 296 -0.27 6.25 20.54
N VAL A 297 0.50 5.27 21.02
CA VAL A 297 1.75 4.84 20.37
C VAL A 297 1.48 4.35 18.94
N TYR A 298 0.45 3.51 18.75
CA TYR A 298 0.05 3.03 17.43
C TYR A 298 -0.26 4.18 16.46
N PHE A 299 -1.11 5.13 16.86
CA PHE A 299 -1.47 6.24 15.98
C PHE A 299 -0.35 7.24 15.79
N LEU A 300 0.51 7.45 16.79
CA LEU A 300 1.71 8.26 16.63
C LEU A 300 2.60 7.68 15.52
N ILE A 301 2.79 6.35 15.48
CA ILE A 301 3.52 5.67 14.40
C ILE A 301 2.80 5.86 13.06
N GLN A 302 1.48 5.67 13.01
CA GLN A 302 0.72 5.82 11.76
C GLN A 302 0.67 7.25 11.21
N LEU A 303 0.90 8.26 12.06
CA LEU A 303 1.10 9.65 11.66
C LEU A 303 2.56 9.95 11.30
N ALA A 304 3.51 9.45 12.08
CA ALA A 304 4.93 9.70 11.86
C ALA A 304 5.45 9.06 10.55
N LEU A 305 5.03 7.84 10.23
CA LEU A 305 5.47 7.14 9.02
C LEU A 305 5.20 7.95 7.74
N PRO A 306 3.99 8.44 7.44
CA PRO A 306 3.76 9.25 6.26
C PRO A 306 4.46 10.61 6.27
N LEU A 307 4.73 11.20 7.44
CA LEU A 307 5.41 12.50 7.57
C LEU A 307 6.93 12.40 7.44
N ARG A 308 7.52 11.23 7.71
CA ARG A 308 8.98 11.08 7.86
C ARG A 308 9.79 11.51 6.63
N HIS A 309 9.21 11.46 5.44
CA HIS A 309 9.93 11.84 4.21
C HIS A 309 10.23 13.34 4.15
N TRP A 310 9.56 14.19 4.93
CA TRP A 310 9.91 15.61 5.04
C TRP A 310 11.16 15.86 5.86
N PHE A 311 11.63 14.86 6.61
CA PHE A 311 12.88 14.92 7.38
C PHE A 311 14.06 14.27 6.63
N ILE A 312 13.82 13.74 5.43
CA ILE A 312 14.85 13.16 4.56
C ILE A 312 15.00 14.09 3.35
N PRO A 313 16.22 14.58 3.06
CA PRO A 313 16.47 15.42 1.88
C PRO A 313 16.01 14.81 0.55
N GLY A 314 15.52 15.67 -0.36
CA GLY A 314 15.11 15.30 -1.71
C GLY A 314 13.61 15.03 -1.87
N ASP A 315 13.14 15.06 -3.12
CA ASP A 315 11.74 14.72 -3.44
C ASP A 315 11.55 13.19 -3.36
N VAL A 316 10.64 12.74 -2.50
CA VAL A 316 10.26 11.33 -2.33
C VAL A 316 9.76 10.64 -3.62
N LEU A 317 9.24 11.40 -4.59
CA LEU A 317 8.87 10.88 -5.90
C LEU A 317 10.11 10.53 -6.76
N TRP A 318 11.22 11.21 -6.52
CA TRP A 318 12.52 10.94 -7.11
C TRP A 318 13.32 9.94 -6.27
N THR A 319 13.62 10.25 -5.01
CA THR A 319 14.53 9.45 -4.17
C THR A 319 13.94 8.12 -3.74
N GLU A 320 12.61 7.99 -3.66
CA GLU A 320 11.89 6.81 -3.12
C GLU A 320 12.09 6.56 -1.62
N GLU A 321 12.92 7.35 -0.95
CA GLU A 321 13.18 7.26 0.47
C GLU A 321 11.92 7.60 1.25
N ALA A 322 11.60 6.81 2.27
CA ALA A 322 10.36 6.91 3.02
C ALA A 322 9.03 6.76 2.23
N HIS A 323 9.05 6.30 0.97
CA HIS A 323 7.84 6.10 0.17
C HIS A 323 6.95 4.91 0.60
N ARG A 324 7.53 3.87 1.22
CA ARG A 324 6.75 2.72 1.71
C ARG A 324 6.08 3.05 3.05
N MET A 325 4.92 2.46 3.35
CA MET A 325 4.14 2.64 4.57
C MET A 325 3.75 4.10 4.86
N SER A 326 3.66 4.95 3.83
CA SER A 326 3.37 6.39 3.95
C SER A 326 2.06 6.81 3.27
N TRP A 327 1.17 5.86 2.95
CA TRP A 327 -0.13 6.12 2.31
C TRP A 327 -0.03 6.81 0.94
N ARG A 328 1.17 6.79 0.33
CA ARG A 328 1.48 7.34 -0.97
C ARG A 328 1.12 6.32 -2.07
N MET A 329 -0.13 6.32 -2.51
CA MET A 329 -0.66 5.36 -3.49
C MET A 329 -0.82 5.95 -4.89
N MET A 330 -0.29 5.25 -5.90
CA MET A 330 -0.45 5.59 -7.33
C MET A 330 -0.09 7.04 -7.67
N LEU A 331 0.91 7.59 -7.00
CA LEU A 331 1.26 9.00 -7.15
C LEU A 331 2.14 9.29 -8.35
N ARG A 332 2.81 8.31 -8.96
CA ARG A 332 3.70 8.57 -10.11
C ARG A 332 3.80 7.36 -11.02
N SER A 333 4.22 7.61 -12.26
CA SER A 333 4.88 6.61 -13.09
C SER A 333 6.39 6.82 -12.98
N LYS A 334 7.14 5.78 -12.62
CA LYS A 334 8.61 5.81 -12.61
C LYS A 334 9.13 4.63 -13.43
N GLY A 335 10.03 4.91 -14.36
CA GLY A 335 10.62 3.92 -15.26
C GLY A 335 12.07 4.26 -15.54
N GLY A 336 12.83 3.28 -16.05
CA GLY A 336 14.24 3.47 -16.31
C GLY A 336 14.90 2.18 -16.79
N TYR A 337 16.21 2.28 -16.99
CA TYR A 337 17.07 1.13 -17.25
C TYR A 337 18.25 1.19 -16.28
N ILE A 338 18.81 0.02 -15.99
CA ILE A 338 19.99 -0.13 -15.16
C ILE A 338 20.78 -1.36 -15.61
N HIS A 339 22.10 -1.28 -15.52
CA HIS A 339 23.02 -2.40 -15.55
C HIS A 339 24.10 -2.17 -14.49
N PHE A 340 24.84 -3.22 -14.15
CA PHE A 340 25.83 -3.18 -13.08
C PHE A 340 27.21 -3.48 -13.65
N LYS A 341 28.18 -2.61 -13.39
CA LYS A 341 29.59 -2.88 -13.67
C LYS A 341 30.19 -3.51 -12.42
N VAL A 342 30.66 -4.75 -12.54
CA VAL A 342 31.32 -5.48 -11.48
C VAL A 342 32.81 -5.47 -11.77
N VAL A 343 33.63 -5.07 -10.79
CA VAL A 343 35.09 -4.97 -10.94
C VAL A 343 35.76 -5.85 -9.90
N ASP A 344 36.55 -6.82 -10.34
CA ASP A 344 37.40 -7.62 -9.47
C ASP A 344 38.53 -6.75 -8.89
N LYS A 345 38.58 -6.66 -7.57
CA LYS A 345 39.54 -5.80 -6.86
C LYS A 345 40.98 -6.30 -6.94
N GLN A 346 41.20 -7.58 -7.24
CA GLN A 346 42.54 -8.16 -7.32
C GLN A 346 43.24 -7.86 -8.64
N ASN A 347 42.51 -7.90 -9.75
CA ASN A 347 43.09 -7.80 -11.10
C ASN A 347 42.51 -6.66 -11.94
N GLY A 348 41.52 -5.92 -11.43
CA GLY A 348 40.89 -4.78 -12.10
C GLY A 348 39.98 -5.15 -13.28
N LYS A 349 39.75 -6.45 -13.55
CA LYS A 349 38.87 -6.87 -14.64
C LYS A 349 37.43 -6.46 -14.33
N ALA A 350 36.79 -5.84 -15.32
CA ALA A 350 35.42 -5.39 -15.23
C ALA A 350 34.51 -6.21 -16.14
N GLU A 351 33.31 -6.51 -15.66
CA GLU A 351 32.25 -7.12 -16.44
C GLU A 351 30.91 -6.39 -16.24
N LEU A 352 30.03 -6.52 -17.24
CA LEU A 352 28.70 -5.92 -17.19
C LEU A 352 27.65 -6.99 -16.92
N VAL A 353 26.89 -6.81 -15.84
CA VAL A 353 25.75 -7.65 -15.49
C VAL A 353 24.45 -6.91 -15.78
N TYR A 354 23.59 -7.53 -16.60
CA TYR A 354 22.27 -7.00 -16.90
C TYR A 354 21.20 -7.68 -16.04
N PRO A 355 20.30 -6.92 -15.39
CA PRO A 355 19.19 -7.48 -14.63
C PRO A 355 18.33 -8.48 -15.40
N LYS A 356 18.26 -8.35 -16.74
CA LYS A 356 17.45 -9.24 -17.58
C LYS A 356 17.88 -10.70 -17.55
N ASP A 357 19.14 -10.96 -17.22
CA ASP A 357 19.71 -12.31 -17.25
C ASP A 357 19.50 -13.04 -15.91
N ARG A 358 19.09 -12.33 -14.85
CA ARG A 358 18.96 -12.86 -13.48
C ARG A 358 17.60 -12.57 -12.80
N LEU A 359 16.79 -11.66 -13.35
CA LEU A 359 15.56 -11.17 -12.70
C LEU A 359 14.30 -11.39 -13.54
N SER A 360 13.20 -11.68 -12.84
CA SER A 360 11.87 -11.69 -13.45
C SER A 360 11.47 -10.31 -14.01
N PRO A 361 10.54 -10.24 -14.97
CA PRO A 361 10.11 -8.97 -15.56
C PRO A 361 9.68 -7.90 -14.55
N LYS A 362 9.05 -8.30 -13.44
CA LYS A 362 8.62 -7.37 -12.38
C LYS A 362 9.81 -6.85 -11.57
N GLN A 363 10.75 -7.72 -11.23
CA GLN A 363 11.99 -7.38 -10.52
C GLN A 363 12.88 -6.44 -11.32
N ARG A 364 12.98 -6.63 -12.65
CA ARG A 364 13.72 -5.71 -13.55
C ARG A 364 13.21 -4.28 -13.48
N ARG A 365 11.88 -4.09 -13.39
CA ARG A 365 11.27 -2.75 -13.31
C ARG A 365 11.59 -2.03 -12.00
N ILE A 366 11.57 -2.76 -10.89
CA ILE A 366 11.82 -2.18 -9.57
C ILE A 366 13.32 -1.94 -9.33
N VAL A 367 14.21 -2.84 -9.77
CA VAL A 367 15.66 -2.63 -9.59
C VAL A 367 16.12 -1.43 -10.41
N ALA A 368 15.47 -1.12 -11.53
CA ALA A 368 15.79 0.08 -12.29
C ALA A 368 15.38 1.39 -11.60
N THR A 369 14.54 1.36 -10.56
CA THR A 369 13.85 2.57 -10.07
C THR A 369 13.86 2.78 -8.56
N LYS A 370 14.22 1.77 -7.77
CA LYS A 370 14.16 1.78 -6.30
C LYS A 370 15.57 1.62 -5.71
N PRO A 371 16.11 2.61 -4.99
CA PRO A 371 17.49 2.59 -4.50
C PRO A 371 17.75 1.43 -3.55
N ASP A 372 16.80 1.11 -2.68
CA ASP A 372 16.91 -0.01 -1.75
C ASP A 372 17.03 -1.36 -2.47
N VAL A 373 16.37 -1.49 -3.63
CA VAL A 373 16.44 -2.70 -4.47
C VAL A 373 17.73 -2.73 -5.29
N ILE A 374 18.21 -1.57 -5.77
CA ILE A 374 19.51 -1.43 -6.44
C ILE A 374 20.63 -1.89 -5.51
N TRP A 375 20.64 -1.34 -4.29
CA TRP A 375 21.61 -1.71 -3.26
C TRP A 375 21.52 -3.21 -2.91
N GLN A 376 20.31 -3.75 -2.70
CA GLN A 376 20.14 -5.19 -2.45
C GLN A 376 20.70 -6.06 -3.59
N PHE A 377 20.52 -5.64 -4.85
CA PHE A 377 21.07 -6.36 -5.99
C PHE A 377 22.61 -6.27 -6.04
N ALA A 378 23.20 -5.13 -5.71
CA ALA A 378 24.65 -4.99 -5.60
C ALA A 378 25.25 -5.87 -4.50
N GLN A 379 24.62 -5.92 -3.33
CA GLN A 379 25.02 -6.81 -2.23
C GLN A 379 24.89 -8.29 -2.61
N ARG A 380 23.89 -8.62 -3.43
CA ARG A 380 23.72 -9.97 -3.95
C ARG A 380 24.86 -10.34 -4.90
N LEU A 381 25.19 -9.47 -5.85
CA LEU A 381 26.32 -9.69 -6.76
C LEU A 381 27.62 -9.89 -5.97
N LYS A 382 27.89 -9.03 -4.98
CA LYS A 382 29.03 -9.19 -4.06
C LYS A 382 29.09 -10.60 -3.46
N LYS A 383 27.97 -11.12 -2.96
CA LYS A 383 27.89 -12.46 -2.37
C LYS A 383 28.10 -13.58 -3.39
N GLU A 384 27.56 -13.44 -4.60
CA GLU A 384 27.74 -14.42 -5.68
C GLU A 384 29.20 -14.53 -6.10
N TYR A 385 29.85 -13.40 -6.37
CA TYR A 385 31.28 -13.38 -6.73
C TYR A 385 32.19 -13.82 -5.58
N ALA A 386 31.84 -13.49 -4.33
CA ALA A 386 32.57 -13.99 -3.16
C ALA A 386 32.52 -15.52 -3.05
N ALA A 387 31.41 -16.16 -3.46
CA ALA A 387 31.32 -17.62 -3.52
C ALA A 387 32.21 -18.24 -4.61
N GLU A 388 32.60 -17.46 -5.62
CA GLU A 388 33.61 -17.82 -6.62
C GLU A 388 35.05 -17.44 -6.19
N GLY A 389 35.24 -16.93 -4.96
CA GLY A 389 36.54 -16.51 -4.44
C GLY A 389 37.00 -15.12 -4.92
N LYS A 390 36.11 -14.30 -5.50
CA LYS A 390 36.43 -12.94 -5.98
C LYS A 390 35.88 -11.88 -5.03
N ASP A 391 36.73 -10.92 -4.65
CA ASP A 391 36.28 -9.69 -3.98
C ASP A 391 36.04 -8.61 -5.04
N VAL A 392 34.82 -8.06 -5.07
CA VAL A 392 34.36 -7.19 -6.16
C VAL A 392 33.84 -5.85 -5.65
N ALA A 393 34.04 -4.82 -6.46
CA ALA A 393 33.31 -3.56 -6.40
C ALA A 393 32.12 -3.60 -7.38
N VAL A 394 30.99 -3.02 -7.01
CA VAL A 394 29.76 -3.04 -7.83
C VAL A 394 29.21 -1.63 -8.02
N TYR A 395 29.18 -1.18 -9.27
CA TYR A 395 28.73 0.14 -9.68
C TYR A 395 27.41 0.05 -10.45
N ALA A 396 26.42 0.86 -10.08
CA ALA A 396 25.13 0.90 -10.74
C ALA A 396 25.10 1.99 -11.83
N ILE A 397 24.84 1.59 -13.07
CA ILE A 397 24.80 2.51 -14.22
C ILE A 397 23.40 2.49 -14.81
N GLY A 398 22.67 3.60 -14.67
CA GLY A 398 21.30 3.67 -15.10
C GLY A 398 20.69 5.07 -15.05
N LYS A 399 19.59 5.23 -15.78
CA LYS A 399 18.80 6.46 -15.79
C LYS A 399 17.34 6.16 -15.49
N VAL A 400 16.69 7.10 -14.79
CA VAL A 400 15.26 7.02 -14.47
C VAL A 400 14.52 8.25 -14.97
N SER A 401 13.26 8.05 -15.30
CA SER A 401 12.27 9.06 -15.65
C SER A 401 11.11 8.97 -14.66
N VAL A 402 10.64 10.12 -14.18
CA VAL A 402 9.44 10.25 -13.35
C VAL A 402 8.40 11.04 -14.13
N ASN A 403 7.20 10.48 -14.27
CA ASN A 403 6.05 11.08 -14.94
C ASN A 403 6.34 11.53 -16.39
N ARG A 404 7.13 10.74 -17.13
CA ARG A 404 7.55 10.97 -18.53
C ARG A 404 8.47 12.18 -18.75
N ARG A 405 9.01 12.76 -17.68
CA ARG A 405 10.09 13.75 -17.79
C ARG A 405 11.36 13.10 -18.38
N PRO A 406 12.30 13.88 -18.94
CA PRO A 406 13.56 13.33 -19.46
C PRO A 406 14.25 12.41 -18.45
N SER A 407 14.93 11.38 -18.95
CA SER A 407 15.62 10.43 -18.06
C SER A 407 16.96 10.99 -17.59
N HIS A 408 17.26 10.89 -16.30
CA HIS A 408 18.54 11.33 -15.73
C HIS A 408 19.17 10.23 -14.88
N THR A 409 20.49 10.34 -14.70
CA THR A 409 21.26 9.43 -13.85
C THR A 409 20.68 9.44 -12.44
N PHE A 410 20.40 8.26 -11.91
CA PHE A 410 19.70 8.13 -10.62
C PHE A 410 20.65 7.83 -9.47
N ILE A 411 21.59 6.93 -9.72
CA ILE A 411 22.60 6.51 -8.76
C ILE A 411 23.96 7.00 -9.27
N ASP A 412 24.81 7.47 -8.37
CA ASP A 412 26.17 7.85 -8.68
C ASP A 412 26.94 6.65 -9.27
N PRO A 413 27.36 6.72 -10.56
CA PRO A 413 28.02 5.60 -11.22
C PRO A 413 29.42 5.32 -10.67
N GLU A 414 30.01 6.22 -9.87
CA GLU A 414 31.34 6.07 -9.28
C GLU A 414 31.30 5.49 -7.86
N THR A 415 30.11 5.29 -7.27
CA THR A 415 29.98 4.70 -5.94
C THR A 415 30.03 3.16 -5.99
N ASP A 416 30.92 2.54 -5.19
CA ASP A 416 30.92 1.10 -4.93
C ASP A 416 29.78 0.71 -3.97
N LEU A 417 28.61 0.39 -4.53
CA LEU A 417 27.44 0.00 -3.75
C LEU A 417 27.64 -1.30 -2.95
N ALA A 418 28.65 -2.12 -3.28
CA ALA A 418 28.99 -3.31 -2.53
C ALA A 418 29.70 -2.98 -1.20
N ALA A 419 30.32 -1.80 -1.09
CA ALA A 419 30.93 -1.27 0.13
C ALA A 419 29.95 -0.44 0.99
N GLU A 420 28.90 0.11 0.37
CA GLU A 420 27.93 0.97 1.04
C GLU A 420 27.04 0.22 2.04
N LYS A 421 26.68 0.92 3.13
CA LYS A 421 25.70 0.45 4.13
C LYS A 421 24.33 1.06 3.85
N TRP A 422 23.27 0.28 4.04
CA TRP A 422 21.90 0.77 3.92
C TRP A 422 21.40 1.38 5.25
N ASP A 423 20.92 2.63 5.20
CA ASP A 423 20.20 3.28 6.30
C ASP A 423 18.80 3.70 5.82
N PRO A 424 17.71 3.08 6.33
CA PRO A 424 16.35 3.39 5.90
C PRO A 424 15.81 4.74 6.43
N TYR A 425 16.53 5.42 7.33
CA TYR A 425 16.09 6.65 7.99
C TYR A 425 16.85 7.90 7.53
N ARG A 426 17.88 7.75 6.70
CA ARG A 426 18.72 8.84 6.23
C ARG A 426 18.82 8.84 4.71
N HIS A 427 19.11 10.01 4.17
CA HIS A 427 19.38 10.16 2.74
C HIS A 427 20.70 9.46 2.40
N SER A 428 20.67 8.61 1.37
CA SER A 428 21.85 7.97 0.83
C SER A 428 22.54 8.90 -0.18
N THR A 429 23.80 9.28 0.08
CA THR A 429 24.54 10.25 -0.74
C THR A 429 24.78 9.82 -2.19
N TRP A 430 24.71 8.52 -2.46
CA TRP A 430 24.82 7.94 -3.79
C TRP A 430 23.52 8.01 -4.60
N ILE A 431 22.41 8.46 -4.02
CA ILE A 431 21.19 8.82 -4.75
C ILE A 431 21.35 10.25 -5.22
N LEU A 432 21.55 10.43 -6.53
CA LEU A 432 21.74 11.76 -7.10
C LEU A 432 20.47 12.62 -6.97
N PRO A 433 20.60 13.94 -6.76
CA PRO A 433 19.45 14.82 -6.65
C PRO A 433 18.63 14.83 -7.93
N GLU A 434 17.35 15.15 -7.78
CA GLU A 434 16.49 15.36 -8.94
C GLU A 434 17.02 16.55 -9.76
N PRO A 435 17.23 16.39 -11.07
CA PRO A 435 17.66 17.50 -11.92
C PRO A 435 16.64 18.64 -11.86
N GLU A 436 17.14 19.88 -11.82
CA GLU A 436 16.29 21.06 -11.80
C GLU A 436 15.29 21.04 -12.95
N ARG A 437 14.04 21.39 -12.63
CA ARG A 437 13.03 21.64 -13.66
C ARG A 437 13.49 22.85 -14.45
N LYS A 438 13.93 22.64 -15.70
CA LYS A 438 13.94 23.72 -16.68
C LYS A 438 12.50 24.19 -16.80
N THR A 439 12.15 25.28 -16.13
CA THR A 439 10.94 26.03 -16.42
C THR A 439 11.06 26.50 -17.85
N GLN A 440 10.41 25.81 -18.78
CA GLN A 440 10.02 26.43 -20.04
C GLN A 440 8.93 27.45 -19.70
N LEU A 441 9.33 28.55 -19.06
CA LEU A 441 8.65 29.82 -19.28
C LEU A 441 9.04 30.16 -20.72
N SER A 442 8.15 29.87 -21.66
CA SER A 442 8.21 30.47 -22.97
C SER A 442 8.20 31.99 -22.77
N SER A 443 9.37 32.62 -22.82
CA SER A 443 9.50 34.04 -23.06
C SER A 443 8.84 34.32 -24.43
N PRO A 444 7.83 35.21 -24.53
CA PRO A 444 7.17 35.50 -25.80
C PRO A 444 8.04 36.20 -26.86
N ASP A 445 9.34 36.40 -26.61
CA ASP A 445 10.14 37.37 -27.36
C ASP A 445 11.14 36.80 -28.39
N GLU A 446 11.18 35.48 -28.63
CA GLU A 446 12.07 34.90 -29.65
C GLU A 446 11.39 34.58 -31.01
N GLU A 447 10.09 34.85 -31.17
CA GLU A 447 9.39 34.62 -32.46
C GLU A 447 9.27 35.86 -33.37
N LYS A 448 9.97 36.96 -33.04
CA LYS A 448 10.06 38.17 -33.90
C LYS A 448 11.50 38.49 -34.27
N GLY A 449 12.17 37.58 -34.95
CA GLY A 449 13.55 37.80 -35.38
C GLY A 449 14.00 36.98 -36.58
N ASN A 450 13.09 36.54 -37.46
CA ASN A 450 13.54 35.85 -38.67
C ASN A 450 12.55 35.92 -39.85
N SER A 451 12.03 37.11 -40.13
CA SER A 451 11.21 37.33 -41.33
C SER A 451 11.54 38.67 -41.99
N GLN A 452 12.81 38.89 -42.34
CA GLN A 452 13.20 39.81 -43.41
C GLN A 452 14.43 39.25 -44.13
N GLU A 453 14.47 39.49 -45.44
CA GLU A 453 15.56 39.20 -46.39
C GLU A 453 15.65 37.78 -46.94
N ASN A 454 14.91 37.53 -48.05
CA ASN A 454 15.56 37.44 -49.36
C ASN A 454 14.52 37.23 -50.49
N LYS A 455 14.37 38.26 -51.33
CA LYS A 455 14.01 38.15 -52.74
C LYS A 455 15.18 38.71 -53.54
N PRO A 456 15.51 38.09 -54.67
CA PRO A 456 15.18 38.74 -55.95
C PRO A 456 13.95 38.13 -56.62
#